data_AF-A0A838UWH9-F1
#
_entry.id   AF-A0A838UWH9-F1
#
_cell.length_a   1.000
_cell.length_b   1.000
_cell.length_c   1.000
_cell.angle_alpha   90.00
_cell.angle_beta   90.00
_cell.angle_gamma   90.00
#
_symmetry.space_group_name_H-M   'P 1'
#
loop_
_entity.id
_entity.type
_entity.pdbx_description
1 polymer ?
#
loop_
_entity_poly.entity_id
_entity_poly.type
_entity_poly.pdbx_seq_one_letter_code
_entity_poly.pdbx_strand_id
1 'polypeptide(L)'
;MSKIARITMCLGITSLLIVSLTIVALTRPAGQVHAAGPTVKVWLTTTDGANTITPQPDLSFATGGGTANQTVFVDDTQSFQQMTGFGAAMTDTSAYLIGTKMSTSQRNAVMTALFDPTNGIGLSFVRIPMGSSDYTATPANAPAPYSYDDVAAGQTDPTLAQFSLNHDLPYIISTLKQALQLNPKLTFMANPWSPPAWMKSNGAMTGGGNLNASAYGPLAQYFVKFIQGYQAQGIPIALITPQNEPNYATNYSSMVLSATDETAFIKNNLGPALANANLTTKILAWDSNAETAYPSTVLNDAAANAYVSGVGTHCYGGNLQVMTTLHNSYPTKDEYETECSTGPTGIAPYSAIDVALTATQNWSKGAQLWNIALDASNDGNGGGGPKMGSGCGGCTGLVTIDQATGNATFTTNYYQLGQVSKFVVPGAAHIASSTPDGTLNTAAFKNPDGSKVLVVHNTASASTPFAVSWDGTQSFTTNLPAGGIATYTWSGNSVSLRTGYAINAGGGSAGTFAADGNFSGGQTYATTAAIATSGVTNPAPQAVYQTERYGNFTYTLPNLLPGAQYAVRLHFDEIYWTSSGQRLFNLTINGSQVLTNFDGSDTLLVTLPGS
;
A
#
# COMPACT_ATOMS: atom_id res chain seq x y z
N MET A 1 58.70 13.30 -19.84
CA MET A 1 57.56 14.13 -20.30
C MET A 1 56.34 13.23 -20.26
N SER A 2 55.42 13.48 -19.33
CA SER A 2 54.15 12.73 -19.23
C SER A 2 53.40 12.85 -20.56
N LYS A 3 53.02 11.72 -21.16
CA LYS A 3 52.18 11.64 -22.35
C LYS A 3 50.80 11.22 -21.90
N ILE A 4 49.85 12.14 -21.96
CA ILE A 4 48.46 11.84 -21.65
C ILE A 4 47.72 11.56 -22.95
N ALA A 5 47.11 10.38 -23.09
CA ALA A 5 46.25 10.05 -24.21
C ALA A 5 44.79 9.87 -23.75
N ARG A 6 43.85 10.26 -24.62
CA ARG A 6 42.40 10.13 -24.41
C ARG A 6 41.82 9.21 -25.47
N ILE A 7 40.96 8.27 -25.05
CA ILE A 7 40.17 7.43 -25.94
C ILE A 7 38.72 7.41 -25.47
N THR A 8 37.78 7.56 -26.40
CA THR A 8 36.34 7.48 -26.17
C THR A 8 35.78 6.56 -27.25
N MET A 9 35.18 5.44 -26.87
CA MET A 9 34.56 4.48 -27.78
C MET A 9 33.06 4.36 -27.49
N CYS A 10 32.23 4.45 -28.53
CA CYS A 10 30.83 4.06 -28.50
C CYS A 10 30.71 2.67 -29.11
N LEU A 11 30.23 1.68 -28.35
CA LEU A 11 30.02 0.32 -28.87
C LEU A 11 28.55 0.10 -29.19
N GLY A 12 28.25 -0.06 -30.48
CA GLY A 12 27.01 -0.65 -30.98
C GLY A 12 27.30 -2.07 -31.51
N ILE A 13 26.55 -3.06 -31.03
CA ILE A 13 26.64 -4.42 -31.57
C ILE A 13 25.88 -4.45 -32.90
N THR A 14 26.60 -4.57 -34.02
CA THR A 14 26.02 -4.89 -35.32
C THR A 14 26.32 -6.34 -35.66
N SER A 15 25.25 -7.11 -35.91
CA SER A 15 25.29 -8.51 -36.33
C SER A 15 25.90 -8.64 -37.72
N LEU A 16 26.93 -9.47 -37.87
CA LEU A 16 27.40 -9.89 -39.20
C LEU A 16 27.48 -11.42 -39.29
N LEU A 17 26.77 -11.92 -40.31
CA LEU A 17 26.69 -13.31 -40.75
C LEU A 17 28.02 -13.72 -41.40
N ILE A 18 28.67 -14.78 -40.91
CA ILE A 18 29.68 -15.54 -41.69
C ILE A 18 29.44 -17.03 -41.47
N VAL A 19 29.19 -17.71 -42.59
CA VAL A 19 29.17 -19.17 -42.76
C VAL A 19 30.61 -19.66 -42.83
N SER A 20 30.99 -20.69 -42.06
CA SER A 20 31.64 -21.93 -42.55
C SER A 20 32.25 -22.81 -41.45
N LEU A 21 32.00 -24.12 -41.64
CA LEU A 21 32.77 -25.32 -41.27
C LEU A 21 32.69 -25.91 -39.85
N THR A 22 32.02 -27.05 -39.83
CA THR A 22 31.78 -28.01 -38.74
C THR A 22 33.05 -28.74 -38.28
N ILE A 23 33.38 -28.58 -37.00
CA ILE A 23 34.04 -29.62 -36.18
C ILE A 23 33.08 -29.90 -35.02
N VAL A 24 32.44 -31.08 -35.06
CA VAL A 24 31.55 -31.54 -33.97
C VAL A 24 32.43 -32.05 -32.84
N ALA A 25 32.75 -31.16 -31.90
CA ALA A 25 33.10 -31.53 -30.54
C ALA A 25 31.82 -31.42 -29.70
N LEU A 26 31.31 -32.56 -29.21
CA LEU A 26 30.19 -32.62 -28.27
C LEU A 26 30.62 -32.10 -26.89
N THR A 27 30.79 -30.78 -26.77
CA THR A 27 30.74 -30.10 -25.48
C THR A 27 29.33 -29.56 -25.32
N ARG A 28 28.52 -30.19 -24.47
CA ARG A 28 27.27 -29.58 -23.97
C ARG A 28 27.66 -28.17 -23.49
N PRO A 29 27.05 -27.09 -23.98
CA PRO A 29 27.21 -25.82 -23.28
C PRO A 29 26.66 -26.07 -21.87
N ALA A 30 27.53 -25.98 -20.87
CA ALA A 30 27.08 -25.79 -19.51
C ALA A 30 26.26 -24.51 -19.57
N GLY A 31 24.92 -24.64 -19.55
CA GLY A 31 24.04 -23.50 -19.39
C GLY A 31 24.58 -22.73 -18.19
N GLN A 32 24.87 -21.44 -18.37
CA GLN A 32 25.15 -20.59 -17.23
C GLN A 32 23.95 -20.74 -16.29
N VAL A 33 24.14 -21.44 -15.18
CA VAL A 33 23.17 -21.48 -14.11
C VAL A 33 23.18 -20.08 -13.53
N HIS A 34 22.30 -19.22 -14.03
CA HIS A 34 22.05 -17.94 -13.41
C HIS A 34 21.51 -18.26 -12.01
N ALA A 35 22.12 -17.70 -10.97
CA ALA A 35 21.63 -17.87 -9.61
C ALA A 35 20.16 -17.43 -9.60
N ALA A 36 19.25 -18.32 -9.18
CA ALA A 36 17.84 -17.98 -9.07
C ALA A 36 17.73 -16.78 -8.13
N GLY A 37 17.17 -15.68 -8.63
CA GLY A 37 16.80 -14.54 -7.81
C GLY A 37 15.74 -14.95 -6.79
N PRO A 38 15.28 -14.02 -5.94
CA PRO A 38 14.37 -14.36 -4.86
C PRO A 38 13.12 -15.12 -5.34
N THR A 39 12.73 -16.13 -4.55
CA THR A 39 11.49 -16.89 -4.77
C THR A 39 10.29 -16.00 -4.53
N VAL A 40 9.30 -16.11 -5.41
CA VAL A 40 8.03 -15.36 -5.36
C VAL A 40 6.91 -16.34 -5.08
N LYS A 41 6.21 -16.15 -3.96
CA LYS A 41 4.97 -16.87 -3.65
C LYS A 41 3.80 -16.20 -4.34
N VAL A 42 2.89 -17.00 -4.89
CA VAL A 42 1.75 -16.51 -5.69
C VAL A 42 0.44 -17.06 -5.12
N TRP A 43 -0.55 -16.20 -5.01
CA TRP A 43 -1.89 -16.52 -4.51
C TRP A 43 -2.94 -16.03 -5.50
N LEU A 44 -3.86 -16.90 -5.92
CA LEU A 44 -4.81 -16.62 -6.99
C LEU A 44 -6.25 -16.65 -6.50
N THR A 45 -7.06 -15.71 -7.00
CA THR A 45 -8.52 -15.72 -6.89
C THR A 45 -9.10 -15.54 -8.30
N THR A 46 -10.02 -16.41 -8.69
CA THR A 46 -10.67 -16.39 -10.01
C THR A 46 -12.18 -16.14 -9.88
N THR A 47 -12.76 -15.51 -10.91
CA THR A 47 -14.18 -15.13 -10.93
C THR A 47 -15.15 -16.31 -10.96
N ASP A 48 -14.69 -17.47 -11.43
CA ASP A 48 -15.43 -18.74 -11.43
C ASP A 48 -15.41 -19.46 -10.07
N GLY A 49 -14.67 -18.95 -9.09
CA GLY A 49 -14.52 -19.55 -7.76
C GLY A 49 -13.63 -20.80 -7.72
N ALA A 50 -12.96 -21.16 -8.81
CA ALA A 50 -12.04 -22.31 -8.84
C ALA A 50 -10.79 -22.07 -7.97
N ASN A 51 -10.37 -20.81 -7.83
CA ASN A 51 -9.32 -20.37 -6.92
C ASN A 51 -9.86 -19.27 -6.00
N THR A 52 -9.58 -19.39 -4.70
CA THR A 52 -10.12 -18.53 -3.64
C THR A 52 -9.03 -18.20 -2.63
N ILE A 53 -8.08 -17.36 -3.04
CA ILE A 53 -6.78 -17.16 -2.38
C ILE A 53 -6.03 -18.51 -2.31
N THR A 54 -5.95 -19.19 -3.45
CA THR A 54 -5.30 -20.51 -3.57
C THR A 54 -3.81 -20.33 -3.86
N PRO A 55 -2.89 -20.95 -3.10
CA PRO A 55 -1.46 -20.93 -3.41
C PRO A 55 -1.21 -21.54 -4.79
N GLN A 56 -0.36 -20.90 -5.58
CA GLN A 56 0.09 -21.37 -6.89
C GLN A 56 1.56 -21.81 -6.81
N PRO A 57 2.09 -22.52 -7.83
CA PRO A 57 3.51 -22.80 -7.92
C PRO A 57 4.35 -21.53 -7.77
N ASP A 58 5.43 -21.63 -7.01
CA ASP A 58 6.36 -20.53 -6.81
C ASP A 58 6.97 -20.08 -8.15
N LEU A 59 7.17 -18.77 -8.28
CA LEU A 59 7.96 -18.17 -9.35
C LEU A 59 9.34 -17.79 -8.80
N SER A 60 10.26 -17.38 -9.67
CA SER A 60 11.58 -16.90 -9.26
C SER A 60 11.99 -15.74 -10.14
N PHE A 61 12.56 -14.71 -9.51
CA PHE A 61 13.20 -13.64 -10.25
C PHE A 61 14.42 -14.15 -11.02
N ALA A 62 14.63 -13.62 -12.22
CA ALA A 62 15.82 -13.87 -13.02
C ALA A 62 16.35 -12.55 -13.62
N THR A 63 17.67 -12.45 -13.76
CA THR A 63 18.32 -11.33 -14.46
C THR A 63 17.98 -11.38 -15.94
N GLY A 64 17.33 -10.33 -16.46
CA GLY A 64 16.86 -10.32 -17.85
C GLY A 64 15.71 -11.29 -18.13
N GLY A 65 14.87 -11.58 -17.12
CA GLY A 65 13.67 -12.41 -17.27
C GLY A 65 12.80 -11.91 -18.44
N GLY A 66 12.31 -12.87 -19.22
CA GLY A 66 11.86 -12.67 -20.61
C GLY A 66 10.90 -11.52 -20.87
N THR A 67 10.88 -11.08 -22.13
CA THR A 67 9.97 -10.05 -22.63
C THR A 67 8.53 -10.56 -22.64
N ALA A 68 7.67 -10.00 -21.80
CA ALA A 68 6.23 -9.98 -22.06
C ALA A 68 5.88 -8.67 -22.80
N ASN A 69 4.76 -8.65 -23.51
CA ASN A 69 4.29 -7.42 -24.19
C ASN A 69 4.03 -6.27 -23.22
N GLN A 70 3.89 -6.57 -21.92
CA GLN A 70 3.59 -5.62 -20.85
C GLN A 70 4.44 -5.92 -19.63
N THR A 71 4.88 -4.87 -18.91
CA THR A 71 5.68 -5.01 -17.68
C THR A 71 5.08 -4.16 -16.57
N VAL A 72 4.80 -4.79 -15.43
CA VAL A 72 4.52 -4.11 -14.15
C VAL A 72 5.85 -3.87 -13.45
N PHE A 73 6.23 -2.61 -13.32
CA PHE A 73 7.40 -2.19 -12.54
C PHE A 73 7.02 -2.05 -11.07
N VAL A 74 7.92 -2.48 -10.18
CA VAL A 74 7.85 -2.26 -8.73
C VAL A 74 9.15 -1.60 -8.28
N ASP A 75 9.06 -0.44 -7.64
CA ASP A 75 10.20 0.31 -7.08
C ASP A 75 9.97 0.53 -5.58
N ASP A 76 10.76 -0.17 -4.77
CA ASP A 76 10.69 -0.09 -3.30
C ASP A 76 11.59 1.00 -2.70
N THR A 77 12.26 1.80 -3.54
CA THR A 77 12.98 3.00 -3.13
C THR A 77 12.07 4.22 -3.05
N GLN A 78 10.93 4.18 -3.75
CA GLN A 78 9.86 5.18 -3.63
C GLN A 78 8.75 4.64 -2.71
N SER A 79 8.55 5.32 -1.58
CA SER A 79 7.49 5.00 -0.61
C SER A 79 6.52 6.16 -0.47
N PHE A 80 5.26 5.84 -0.16
CA PHE A 80 4.16 6.77 0.04
C PHE A 80 3.63 6.67 1.48
N GLN A 81 2.32 6.56 1.66
CA GLN A 81 1.68 6.43 2.97
C GLN A 81 1.94 5.08 3.63
N GLN A 82 1.90 5.07 4.97
CA GLN A 82 1.88 3.85 5.77
C GLN A 82 0.45 3.33 5.93
N MET A 83 0.28 2.03 5.69
CA MET A 83 -1.02 1.36 5.73
C MET A 83 -1.44 1.07 7.18
N THR A 84 -2.62 1.54 7.54
CA THR A 84 -3.36 1.14 8.75
C THR A 84 -3.88 -0.29 8.57
N GLY A 85 -4.49 -0.57 7.42
CA GLY A 85 -4.99 -1.91 7.10
C GLY A 85 -6.24 -1.90 6.24
N PHE A 86 -6.80 -3.10 6.07
CA PHE A 86 -7.99 -3.34 5.27
C PHE A 86 -9.00 -4.11 6.12
N GLY A 87 -10.29 -3.85 5.92
CA GLY A 87 -11.30 -4.60 6.63
C GLY A 87 -12.73 -4.26 6.28
N ALA A 88 -13.60 -4.37 7.27
CA ALA A 88 -15.02 -4.07 7.14
C ALA A 88 -15.63 -3.65 8.49
N ALA A 89 -16.88 -3.18 8.48
CA ALA A 89 -17.56 -2.78 9.70
C ALA A 89 -18.16 -3.97 10.47
N MET A 90 -17.91 -3.96 11.78
CA MET A 90 -18.64 -4.79 12.73
C MET A 90 -19.93 -4.05 13.10
N THR A 91 -20.90 -4.09 12.18
CA THR A 91 -22.24 -3.57 12.45
C THR A 91 -22.91 -4.36 13.57
N ASP A 92 -23.92 -3.77 14.19
CA ASP A 92 -24.74 -4.44 15.19
C ASP A 92 -25.30 -5.76 14.62
N THR A 93 -25.84 -5.73 13.39
CA THR A 93 -26.25 -6.94 12.66
C THR A 93 -25.12 -7.96 12.50
N SER A 94 -23.93 -7.54 12.05
CA SER A 94 -22.79 -8.46 11.90
C SER A 94 -22.44 -9.14 13.23
N ALA A 95 -22.37 -8.35 14.31
CA ALA A 95 -22.03 -8.86 15.63
C ALA A 95 -23.14 -9.73 16.23
N TYR A 96 -24.42 -9.42 15.96
CA TYR A 96 -25.56 -10.22 16.38
C TYR A 96 -25.53 -11.60 15.71
N LEU A 97 -25.31 -11.65 14.39
CA LEU A 97 -25.23 -12.90 13.65
C LEU A 97 -24.08 -13.77 14.18
N ILE A 98 -22.87 -13.20 14.28
CA ILE A 98 -21.67 -13.91 14.75
C ILE A 98 -21.81 -14.31 16.22
N GLY A 99 -22.26 -13.38 17.07
CA GLY A 99 -22.28 -13.53 18.52
C GLY A 99 -23.42 -14.40 19.05
N THR A 100 -24.56 -14.47 18.33
CA THR A 100 -25.79 -15.07 18.85
C THR A 100 -26.40 -16.18 17.98
N LYS A 101 -26.08 -16.25 16.68
CA LYS A 101 -26.64 -17.26 15.75
C LYS A 101 -25.72 -18.43 15.46
N MET A 102 -24.50 -18.38 15.96
CA MET A 102 -23.51 -19.42 15.75
C MET A 102 -23.24 -20.19 17.04
N SER A 103 -23.00 -21.50 16.94
CA SER A 103 -22.34 -22.24 18.01
C SER A 103 -20.93 -21.68 18.25
N THR A 104 -20.35 -21.95 19.43
CA THR A 104 -18.97 -21.51 19.74
C THR A 104 -17.96 -22.00 18.71
N SER A 105 -18.10 -23.23 18.21
CA SER A 105 -17.19 -23.77 17.19
C SER A 105 -17.33 -23.04 15.85
N GLN A 106 -18.56 -22.80 15.40
CA GLN A 106 -18.81 -22.05 14.15
C GLN A 106 -18.29 -20.62 14.26
N ARG A 107 -18.58 -19.92 15.38
CA ARG A 107 -18.09 -18.57 15.65
C ARG A 107 -16.57 -18.51 15.62
N ASN A 108 -15.89 -19.44 16.31
CA ASN A 108 -14.43 -19.47 16.33
C ASN A 108 -13.85 -19.69 14.93
N ALA A 109 -14.42 -20.58 14.13
CA ALA A 109 -13.98 -20.81 12.76
C ALA A 109 -14.12 -19.55 11.88
N VAL A 110 -15.27 -18.87 11.94
CA VAL A 110 -15.52 -17.63 11.18
C VAL A 110 -14.61 -16.50 11.65
N MET A 111 -14.47 -16.30 12.96
CA MET A 111 -13.62 -15.25 13.50
C MET A 111 -12.14 -15.48 13.17
N THR A 112 -11.65 -16.73 13.22
CA THR A 112 -10.29 -17.09 12.76
C THR A 112 -10.13 -16.78 11.27
N ALA A 113 -11.08 -17.18 10.43
CA ALA A 113 -11.04 -16.91 9.00
C ALA A 113 -11.00 -15.40 8.69
N LEU A 114 -11.72 -14.58 9.45
CA LEU A 114 -11.73 -13.13 9.28
C LEU A 114 -10.46 -12.45 9.81
N PHE A 115 -10.06 -12.74 11.05
CA PHE A 115 -9.11 -11.90 11.78
C PHE A 115 -7.71 -12.50 11.94
N ASP A 116 -7.54 -13.82 11.96
CA ASP A 116 -6.22 -14.42 12.13
C ASP A 116 -5.36 -14.16 10.87
N PRO A 117 -4.19 -13.51 10.97
CA PRO A 117 -3.35 -13.22 9.79
C PRO A 117 -2.71 -14.47 9.18
N THR A 118 -2.55 -15.53 9.97
CA THR A 118 -1.96 -16.80 9.54
C THR A 118 -3.02 -17.69 8.91
N ASN A 119 -4.10 -17.92 9.63
CA ASN A 119 -5.12 -18.92 9.29
C ASN A 119 -6.34 -18.33 8.56
N GLY A 120 -6.45 -17.00 8.49
CA GLY A 120 -7.52 -16.27 7.82
C GLY A 120 -7.01 -15.21 6.85
N ILE A 121 -7.84 -14.20 6.59
CA ILE A 121 -7.50 -13.05 5.76
C ILE A 121 -6.93 -11.87 6.55
N GLY A 122 -6.78 -11.99 7.87
CA GLY A 122 -6.05 -11.00 8.67
C GLY A 122 -6.63 -9.58 8.65
N LEU A 123 -7.96 -9.42 8.70
CA LEU A 123 -8.57 -8.08 8.77
C LEU A 123 -7.90 -7.26 9.89
N SER A 124 -7.54 -6.02 9.57
CA SER A 124 -6.71 -5.16 10.42
C SER A 124 -7.32 -3.77 10.66
N PHE A 125 -8.41 -3.43 9.98
CA PHE A 125 -9.11 -2.17 10.15
C PHE A 125 -10.62 -2.38 10.24
N VAL A 126 -11.22 -2.13 11.41
CA VAL A 126 -12.65 -2.40 11.67
C VAL A 126 -13.39 -1.11 12.05
N ARG A 127 -14.54 -0.90 11.41
CA ARG A 127 -15.45 0.23 11.70
C ARG A 127 -16.57 -0.22 12.62
N ILE A 128 -16.94 0.62 13.58
CA ILE A 128 -17.94 0.33 14.61
C ILE A 128 -18.98 1.46 14.63
N PRO A 129 -20.25 1.17 14.36
CA PRO A 129 -21.32 2.13 14.62
C PRO A 129 -21.41 2.51 16.10
N MET A 130 -21.47 3.82 16.38
CA MET A 130 -21.81 4.34 17.69
C MET A 130 -23.32 4.43 17.84
N GLY A 131 -23.93 3.39 18.40
CA GLY A 131 -25.37 3.19 18.43
C GLY A 131 -25.90 2.60 17.12
N SER A 132 -27.17 2.82 16.83
CA SER A 132 -27.83 2.22 15.67
C SER A 132 -27.37 2.81 14.32
N SER A 133 -27.11 1.93 13.35
CA SER A 133 -27.00 2.24 11.90
C SER A 133 -28.16 1.63 11.11
N ASP A 134 -28.14 1.73 9.78
CA ASP A 134 -29.07 0.98 8.91
C ASP A 134 -29.02 -0.54 9.18
N TYR A 135 -27.87 -1.08 9.56
CA TYR A 135 -27.66 -2.47 9.97
C TYR A 135 -27.66 -2.66 11.49
N THR A 136 -28.85 -2.50 12.07
CA THR A 136 -29.12 -2.74 13.50
C THR A 136 -29.95 -4.02 13.70
N ALA A 137 -29.57 -4.88 14.64
CA ALA A 137 -30.29 -6.11 14.96
C ALA A 137 -31.58 -5.83 15.75
N THR A 138 -32.61 -5.37 15.06
CA THR A 138 -33.93 -5.07 15.62
C THR A 138 -35.00 -6.05 15.11
N PRO A 139 -36.09 -6.29 15.86
CA PRO A 139 -37.20 -7.12 15.36
C PRO A 139 -37.80 -6.56 14.06
N ALA A 140 -37.99 -7.42 13.06
CA ALA A 140 -38.49 -7.02 11.75
C ALA A 140 -39.91 -6.40 11.78
N ASN A 141 -40.74 -6.79 12.75
CA ASN A 141 -42.10 -6.26 12.92
C ASN A 141 -42.17 -4.96 13.73
N ALA A 142 -41.06 -4.53 14.35
CA ALA A 142 -40.97 -3.31 15.15
C ALA A 142 -39.52 -2.78 15.13
N PRO A 143 -39.01 -2.33 13.98
CA PRO A 143 -37.67 -1.79 13.90
C PRO A 143 -37.58 -0.48 14.71
N ALA A 144 -36.62 -0.39 15.62
CA ALA A 144 -36.40 0.81 16.44
C ALA A 144 -34.90 1.17 16.47
N PRO A 145 -34.55 2.45 16.23
CA PRO A 145 -33.20 2.92 16.48
C PRO A 145 -32.94 2.97 17.99
N TYR A 146 -31.67 2.89 18.35
CA TYR A 146 -31.20 3.14 19.71
C TYR A 146 -29.95 4.02 19.68
N SER A 147 -29.74 4.73 20.77
CA SER A 147 -28.49 5.38 21.14
C SER A 147 -28.03 4.89 22.51
N TYR A 148 -26.87 5.35 22.96
CA TYR A 148 -26.41 5.03 24.32
C TYR A 148 -27.07 5.91 25.38
N ASP A 149 -27.88 6.91 25.03
CA ASP A 149 -28.46 7.89 25.97
C ASP A 149 -29.92 8.25 25.60
N ASP A 150 -30.72 7.21 25.34
CA ASP A 150 -32.14 7.37 25.04
C ASP A 150 -32.95 7.73 26.29
N VAL A 151 -33.84 8.72 26.15
CA VAL A 151 -34.76 9.17 27.19
C VAL A 151 -36.20 9.17 26.68
N ALA A 152 -37.17 9.23 27.60
CA ALA A 152 -38.57 9.34 27.23
C ALA A 152 -38.83 10.55 26.32
N ALA A 153 -39.74 10.41 25.35
CA ALA A 153 -40.06 11.47 24.41
C ALA A 153 -40.40 12.80 25.12
N GLY A 154 -39.77 13.89 24.68
CA GLY A 154 -39.91 15.22 25.28
C GLY A 154 -38.98 15.50 26.47
N GLN A 155 -38.16 14.54 26.91
CA GLN A 155 -37.11 14.75 27.91
C GLN A 155 -35.75 15.00 27.27
N THR A 156 -34.80 15.50 28.06
CA THR A 156 -33.39 15.73 27.67
C THR A 156 -32.46 15.27 28.77
N ASP A 157 -31.26 14.80 28.44
CA ASP A 157 -30.21 14.45 29.41
C ASP A 157 -28.88 15.15 29.11
N PRO A 158 -28.77 16.47 29.34
CA PRO A 158 -27.55 17.22 29.05
C PRO A 158 -26.31 16.76 29.84
N THR A 159 -26.51 15.97 30.90
CA THR A 159 -25.43 15.40 31.73
C THR A 159 -25.02 13.99 31.31
N LEU A 160 -25.73 13.38 30.37
CA LEU A 160 -25.57 11.98 29.96
C LEU A 160 -25.65 11.01 31.16
N ALA A 161 -26.55 11.28 32.11
CA ALA A 161 -26.73 10.47 33.30
C ALA A 161 -27.25 9.06 32.98
N GLN A 162 -27.99 8.90 31.88
CA GLN A 162 -28.52 7.61 31.41
C GLN A 162 -27.58 6.88 30.44
N PHE A 163 -26.44 7.48 30.08
CA PHE A 163 -25.50 6.89 29.13
C PHE A 163 -25.10 5.46 29.51
N SER A 164 -25.27 4.52 28.58
CA SER A 164 -24.97 3.11 28.80
C SER A 164 -24.56 2.37 27.53
N LEU A 165 -23.49 1.57 27.64
CA LEU A 165 -23.05 0.62 26.59
C LEU A 165 -23.70 -0.76 26.75
N ASN A 166 -24.75 -0.90 27.58
CA ASN A 166 -25.33 -2.22 27.90
C ASN A 166 -25.80 -3.01 26.68
N HIS A 167 -26.24 -2.33 25.61
CA HIS A 167 -26.62 -2.97 24.35
C HIS A 167 -25.44 -3.71 23.70
N ASP A 168 -24.25 -3.12 23.76
CA ASP A 168 -23.07 -3.59 23.03
C ASP A 168 -22.35 -4.73 23.76
N LEU A 169 -22.45 -4.76 25.09
CA LEU A 169 -21.73 -5.72 25.95
C LEU A 169 -21.92 -7.19 25.56
N PRO A 170 -23.15 -7.69 25.27
CA PRO A 170 -23.38 -9.12 25.11
C PRO A 170 -22.75 -9.70 23.83
N TYR A 171 -22.74 -8.97 22.72
CA TYR A 171 -22.30 -9.52 21.44
C TYR A 171 -21.38 -8.59 20.62
N ILE A 172 -21.55 -7.27 20.63
CA ILE A 172 -20.66 -6.35 19.89
C ILE A 172 -19.27 -6.34 20.53
N ILE A 173 -19.18 -5.92 21.78
CA ILE A 173 -17.91 -5.84 22.53
C ILE A 173 -17.29 -7.24 22.69
N SER A 174 -18.11 -8.26 22.92
CA SER A 174 -17.64 -9.66 23.02
C SER A 174 -16.96 -10.13 21.72
N THR A 175 -17.56 -9.86 20.56
CA THR A 175 -17.01 -10.24 19.26
C THR A 175 -15.75 -9.42 18.91
N LEU A 176 -15.74 -8.12 19.22
CA LEU A 176 -14.55 -7.27 19.01
C LEU A 176 -13.36 -7.69 19.88
N LYS A 177 -13.60 -8.13 21.13
CA LYS A 177 -12.55 -8.70 21.99
C LYS A 177 -11.97 -9.98 21.42
N GLN A 178 -12.81 -10.85 20.83
CA GLN A 178 -12.32 -12.04 20.12
C GLN A 178 -11.49 -11.65 18.89
N ALA A 179 -11.92 -10.65 18.11
CA ALA A 179 -11.16 -10.13 16.97
C ALA A 179 -9.76 -9.67 17.41
N LEU A 180 -9.67 -8.88 18.50
CA LEU A 180 -8.40 -8.42 19.07
C LEU A 180 -7.48 -9.55 19.56
N GLN A 181 -8.05 -10.63 20.10
CA GLN A 181 -7.26 -11.80 20.50
C GLN A 181 -6.61 -12.49 19.30
N LEU A 182 -7.31 -12.53 18.15
CA LEU A 182 -6.81 -13.13 16.92
C LEU A 182 -5.85 -12.21 16.16
N ASN A 183 -6.10 -10.89 16.19
CA ASN A 183 -5.23 -9.88 15.62
C ASN A 183 -5.03 -8.70 16.58
N PRO A 184 -3.98 -8.75 17.42
CA PRO A 184 -3.67 -7.66 18.36
C PRO A 184 -3.28 -6.33 17.71
N LYS A 185 -3.05 -6.29 16.39
CA LYS A 185 -2.72 -5.07 15.63
C LYS A 185 -3.94 -4.40 14.99
N LEU A 186 -5.15 -4.86 15.32
CA LEU A 186 -6.40 -4.26 14.83
C LEU A 186 -6.50 -2.77 15.19
N THR A 187 -6.87 -1.97 14.20
CA THR A 187 -7.27 -0.58 14.39
C THR A 187 -8.79 -0.49 14.33
N PHE A 188 -9.40 0.18 15.32
CA PHE A 188 -10.83 0.46 15.32
C PHE A 188 -11.10 1.92 14.98
N MET A 189 -12.06 2.14 14.08
CA MET A 189 -12.72 3.42 13.91
C MET A 189 -14.18 3.36 14.31
N ALA A 190 -14.76 4.49 14.71
CA ALA A 190 -16.17 4.55 15.07
C ALA A 190 -16.83 5.87 14.65
N ASN A 191 -18.13 5.83 14.39
CA ASN A 191 -18.91 6.99 14.02
C ASN A 191 -20.40 6.83 14.35
N PRO A 192 -21.14 7.89 14.71
CA PRO A 192 -22.59 7.82 14.87
C PRO A 192 -23.30 8.02 13.53
N TRP A 193 -24.41 7.31 13.33
CA TRP A 193 -25.39 7.66 12.29
C TRP A 193 -26.34 8.73 12.78
N SER A 194 -26.61 8.75 14.09
CA SER A 194 -27.40 9.79 14.71
C SER A 194 -27.00 9.95 16.17
N PRO A 195 -27.02 11.17 16.73
CA PRO A 195 -27.05 11.35 18.17
C PRO A 195 -28.42 10.92 18.74
N PRO A 196 -28.55 10.83 20.08
CA PRO A 196 -29.85 10.62 20.74
C PRO A 196 -30.94 11.57 20.22
N ALA A 197 -32.17 11.09 20.13
CA ALA A 197 -33.30 11.83 19.55
C ALA A 197 -33.51 13.23 20.15
N TRP A 198 -33.31 13.37 21.47
CA TRP A 198 -33.48 14.64 22.19
C TRP A 198 -32.45 15.71 21.81
N MET A 199 -31.33 15.33 21.19
CA MET A 199 -30.30 16.25 20.71
C MET A 199 -30.66 16.92 19.37
N LYS A 200 -31.72 16.46 18.69
CA LYS A 200 -32.01 16.82 17.29
C LYS A 200 -33.23 17.72 17.15
N SER A 201 -33.22 18.55 16.12
CA SER A 201 -34.28 19.51 15.83
C SER A 201 -35.64 18.86 15.53
N ASN A 202 -35.63 17.63 15.02
CA ASN A 202 -36.83 16.84 14.73
C ASN A 202 -37.23 15.89 15.88
N GLY A 203 -36.46 15.83 16.98
CA GLY A 203 -36.76 14.97 18.12
C GLY A 203 -36.75 13.47 17.81
N ALA A 204 -36.07 13.03 16.75
CA ALA A 204 -36.05 11.64 16.29
C ALA A 204 -34.67 11.26 15.73
N MET A 205 -34.21 10.01 15.91
CA MET A 205 -32.93 9.53 15.34
C MET A 205 -33.02 9.30 13.82
N THR A 206 -34.21 9.08 13.28
CA THR A 206 -34.43 8.91 11.83
C THR A 206 -34.92 10.21 11.19
N GLY A 207 -34.93 10.25 9.85
CA GLY A 207 -35.47 11.37 9.08
C GLY A 207 -34.53 12.57 8.96
N GLY A 208 -33.23 12.41 9.24
CA GLY A 208 -32.28 13.52 9.26
C GLY A 208 -32.50 14.45 10.45
N GLY A 209 -32.81 15.72 10.22
CA GLY A 209 -32.78 16.76 11.27
C GLY A 209 -31.36 17.22 11.58
N ASN A 210 -31.24 18.34 12.28
CA ASN A 210 -29.98 18.99 12.61
C ASN A 210 -29.68 18.89 14.11
N LEU A 211 -28.41 19.01 14.48
CA LEU A 211 -28.00 19.08 15.88
C LEU A 211 -28.48 20.39 16.51
N ASN A 212 -29.18 20.31 17.64
CA ASN A 212 -29.59 21.49 18.39
C ASN A 212 -28.34 22.19 18.97
N ALA A 213 -28.34 23.53 19.02
CA ALA A 213 -27.22 24.29 19.57
C ALA A 213 -26.86 23.89 21.02
N SER A 214 -27.85 23.53 21.84
CA SER A 214 -27.66 23.04 23.21
C SER A 214 -27.02 21.65 23.29
N ALA A 215 -26.99 20.89 22.20
CA ALA A 215 -26.54 19.51 22.16
C ALA A 215 -25.07 19.34 21.73
N TYR A 216 -24.40 20.39 21.23
CA TYR A 216 -22.98 20.31 20.83
C TYR A 216 -22.06 19.88 21.99
N GLY A 217 -22.25 20.44 23.19
CA GLY A 217 -21.49 20.06 24.39
C GLY A 217 -21.78 18.62 24.83
N PRO A 218 -23.06 18.26 25.07
CA PRO A 218 -23.45 16.89 25.41
C PRO A 218 -22.99 15.85 24.39
N LEU A 219 -23.12 16.11 23.08
CA LEU A 219 -22.66 15.18 22.06
C LEU A 219 -21.15 14.95 22.14
N ALA A 220 -20.33 16.00 22.34
CA ALA A 220 -18.89 15.81 22.52
C ALA A 220 -18.56 14.91 23.73
N GLN A 221 -19.31 15.03 24.83
CA GLN A 221 -19.16 14.15 26.00
C GLN A 221 -19.67 12.72 25.75
N TYR A 222 -20.65 12.54 24.86
CA TYR A 222 -21.12 11.22 24.43
C TYR A 222 -20.00 10.46 23.72
N PHE A 223 -19.25 11.11 22.83
CA PHE A 223 -18.04 10.53 22.23
C PHE A 223 -16.98 10.15 23.28
N VAL A 224 -16.71 11.04 24.25
CA VAL A 224 -15.76 10.74 25.35
C VAL A 224 -16.19 9.50 26.13
N LYS A 225 -17.46 9.41 26.53
CA LYS A 225 -17.99 8.25 27.28
C LYS A 225 -17.93 6.96 26.47
N PHE A 226 -18.25 7.01 25.17
CA PHE A 226 -18.12 5.86 24.27
C PHE A 226 -16.67 5.37 24.19
N ILE A 227 -15.72 6.28 23.90
CA ILE A 227 -14.30 5.93 23.74
C ILE A 227 -13.75 5.36 25.04
N GLN A 228 -13.99 6.01 26.18
CA GLN A 228 -13.53 5.54 27.49
C GLN A 228 -14.15 4.19 27.86
N GLY A 229 -15.44 4.01 27.57
CA GLY A 229 -16.15 2.76 27.84
C GLY A 229 -15.61 1.59 27.02
N TYR A 230 -15.36 1.77 25.73
CA TYR A 230 -14.73 0.76 24.87
C TYR A 230 -13.27 0.48 25.28
N GLN A 231 -12.50 1.52 25.62
CA GLN A 231 -11.14 1.36 26.13
C GLN A 231 -11.11 0.58 27.45
N ALA A 232 -12.06 0.80 28.35
CA ALA A 232 -12.20 0.05 29.60
C ALA A 232 -12.50 -1.45 29.37
N GLN A 233 -13.05 -1.80 28.19
CA GLN A 233 -13.24 -3.18 27.76
C GLN A 233 -12.02 -3.79 27.04
N GLY A 234 -10.95 -3.01 26.89
CA GLY A 234 -9.74 -3.39 26.17
C GLY A 234 -9.79 -3.13 24.66
N ILE A 235 -10.75 -2.32 24.18
CA ILE A 235 -10.94 -2.00 22.76
C ILE A 235 -10.55 -0.54 22.52
N PRO A 236 -9.32 -0.26 22.04
CA PRO A 236 -8.91 1.12 21.78
C PRO A 236 -9.56 1.66 20.50
N ILE A 237 -10.30 2.76 20.61
CA ILE A 237 -10.83 3.49 19.45
C ILE A 237 -9.77 4.48 18.96
N ALA A 238 -9.21 4.22 17.77
CA ALA A 238 -8.10 4.99 17.22
C ALA A 238 -8.58 6.17 16.38
N LEU A 239 -9.68 6.01 15.66
CA LEU A 239 -10.22 6.99 14.71
C LEU A 239 -11.72 7.19 14.98
N ILE A 240 -12.19 8.42 14.83
CA ILE A 240 -13.62 8.72 14.79
C ILE A 240 -13.96 9.69 13.67
N THR A 241 -15.20 9.67 13.21
CA THR A 241 -15.78 10.77 12.42
C THR A 241 -16.93 11.40 13.21
N PRO A 242 -17.19 12.72 13.08
CA PRO A 242 -18.28 13.37 13.81
C PRO A 242 -19.68 12.84 13.47
N GLN A 243 -19.87 12.34 12.25
CA GLN A 243 -21.17 11.93 11.73
C GLN A 243 -20.95 11.06 10.48
N ASN A 244 -21.67 9.94 10.37
CA ASN A 244 -21.80 9.19 9.13
C ASN A 244 -22.61 9.99 8.09
N GLU A 245 -22.10 10.13 6.86
CA GLU A 245 -22.82 10.73 5.73
C GLU A 245 -23.61 12.01 6.12
N PRO A 246 -22.91 13.06 6.60
CA PRO A 246 -23.55 14.24 7.20
C PRO A 246 -24.45 15.04 6.24
N ASN A 247 -24.41 14.72 4.94
CA ASN A 247 -25.25 15.30 3.90
C ASN A 247 -26.48 14.43 3.53
N TYR A 248 -26.75 13.33 4.25
CA TYR A 248 -27.76 12.36 3.86
C TYR A 248 -28.79 12.09 4.96
N ALA A 249 -30.05 12.44 4.69
CA ALA A 249 -31.20 12.17 5.57
C ALA A 249 -31.97 10.93 5.11
N THR A 250 -32.24 9.99 6.01
CA THR A 250 -32.75 8.66 5.67
C THR A 250 -33.89 8.21 6.58
N ASN A 251 -34.56 7.10 6.25
CA ASN A 251 -35.60 6.48 7.09
C ASN A 251 -35.05 5.61 8.22
N TYR A 252 -33.72 5.46 8.30
CA TYR A 252 -32.98 4.89 9.42
C TYR A 252 -32.18 6.00 10.12
N SER A 253 -31.34 5.64 11.09
CA SER A 253 -30.54 6.60 11.86
C SER A 253 -29.74 7.50 10.91
N SER A 254 -29.91 8.82 11.04
CA SER A 254 -29.24 9.82 10.21
C SER A 254 -29.24 11.17 10.91
N MET A 255 -28.30 12.06 10.61
CA MET A 255 -28.33 13.47 11.00
C MET A 255 -27.67 14.31 9.92
N VAL A 256 -28.29 15.45 9.59
CA VAL A 256 -27.69 16.44 8.71
C VAL A 256 -26.77 17.34 9.52
N LEU A 257 -25.49 17.36 9.17
CA LEU A 257 -24.48 18.24 9.75
C LEU A 257 -23.83 19.00 8.59
N SER A 258 -23.95 20.33 8.58
CA SER A 258 -23.31 21.11 7.51
C SER A 258 -21.79 21.19 7.75
N ALA A 259 -21.00 21.48 6.71
CA ALA A 259 -19.55 21.62 6.87
C ALA A 259 -19.18 22.71 7.90
N THR A 260 -19.97 23.79 7.97
CA THR A 260 -19.82 24.86 8.97
C THR A 260 -20.13 24.36 10.38
N ASP A 261 -21.17 23.55 10.53
CA ASP A 261 -21.57 22.98 11.82
C ASP A 261 -20.57 21.93 12.30
N GLU A 262 -20.06 21.07 11.42
CA GLU A 262 -18.98 20.14 11.74
C GLU A 262 -17.70 20.88 12.15
N THR A 263 -17.35 21.94 11.41
CA THR A 263 -16.23 22.83 11.77
C THR A 263 -16.41 23.40 13.19
N ALA A 264 -17.60 23.93 13.49
CA ALA A 264 -17.92 24.48 14.79
C ALA A 264 -17.90 23.42 15.90
N PHE A 265 -18.44 22.23 15.63
CA PHE A 265 -18.46 21.12 16.57
C PHE A 265 -17.06 20.64 16.91
N ILE A 266 -16.21 20.45 15.90
CA ILE A 266 -14.82 20.01 16.10
C ILE A 266 -14.06 21.03 16.94
N LYS A 267 -14.06 22.31 16.54
CA LYS A 267 -13.21 23.32 17.19
C LYS A 267 -13.68 23.73 18.58
N ASN A 268 -14.99 23.80 18.82
CA ASN A 268 -15.53 24.33 20.06
C ASN A 268 -15.90 23.23 21.08
N ASN A 269 -16.11 21.99 20.64
CA ASN A 269 -16.68 20.94 21.49
C ASN A 269 -15.90 19.63 21.42
N LEU A 270 -15.91 18.93 20.29
CA LEU A 270 -15.36 17.57 20.18
C LEU A 270 -13.84 17.54 20.42
N GLY A 271 -13.08 18.37 19.71
CA GLY A 271 -11.62 18.45 19.87
C GLY A 271 -11.20 18.76 21.32
N PRO A 272 -11.70 19.87 21.92
CA PRO A 272 -11.45 20.18 23.33
C PRO A 272 -11.89 19.08 24.30
N ALA A 273 -13.04 18.41 24.07
CA ALA A 273 -13.51 17.35 24.94
C ALA A 273 -12.57 16.13 24.95
N LEU A 274 -12.08 15.71 23.78
CA LEU A 274 -11.10 14.62 23.69
C LEU A 274 -9.77 15.00 24.35
N ALA A 275 -9.29 16.22 24.10
CA ALA A 275 -8.05 16.73 24.71
C ALA A 275 -8.14 16.79 26.24
N ASN A 276 -9.25 17.33 26.77
CA ASN A 276 -9.50 17.41 28.22
C ASN A 276 -9.63 16.02 28.87
N ALA A 277 -10.13 15.04 28.12
CA ALA A 277 -10.21 13.65 28.55
C ALA A 277 -8.89 12.87 28.38
N ASN A 278 -7.82 13.52 27.86
CA ASN A 278 -6.53 12.91 27.50
C ASN A 278 -6.66 11.71 26.54
N LEU A 279 -7.62 11.78 25.62
CA LEU A 279 -7.83 10.75 24.60
C LEU A 279 -6.96 11.04 23.38
N THR A 280 -6.25 10.01 22.90
CA THR A 280 -5.40 10.08 21.70
C THR A 280 -6.16 9.74 20.41
N THR A 281 -7.47 9.49 20.52
CA THR A 281 -8.34 9.18 19.39
C THR A 281 -8.34 10.34 18.40
N LYS A 282 -8.11 10.03 17.12
CA LYS A 282 -7.98 11.00 16.04
C LYS A 282 -9.34 11.26 15.37
N ILE A 283 -9.57 12.51 14.97
CA ILE A 283 -10.78 12.91 14.25
C ILE A 283 -10.52 12.91 12.74
N LEU A 284 -11.37 12.23 11.99
CA LEU A 284 -11.49 12.35 10.54
C LEU A 284 -12.70 13.22 10.20
N ALA A 285 -12.53 14.21 9.34
CA ALA A 285 -13.64 15.02 8.84
C ALA A 285 -14.40 14.28 7.72
N TRP A 286 -15.62 14.77 7.42
CA TRP A 286 -16.46 14.38 6.29
C TRP A 286 -17.20 13.04 6.39
N ASP A 287 -16.55 11.91 6.07
CA ASP A 287 -17.14 10.56 6.12
C ASP A 287 -18.37 10.38 5.21
N SER A 288 -18.23 10.79 3.95
CA SER A 288 -19.23 10.61 2.90
C SER A 288 -18.56 10.51 1.52
N ASN A 289 -19.36 10.52 0.46
CA ASN A 289 -18.90 10.30 -0.91
C ASN A 289 -17.83 11.29 -1.39
N ALA A 290 -17.11 10.88 -2.43
CA ALA A 290 -15.96 11.59 -2.96
C ALA A 290 -16.29 13.03 -3.44
N GLU A 291 -15.84 14.02 -2.67
CA GLU A 291 -15.84 15.45 -3.03
C GLU A 291 -14.71 16.20 -2.29
N THR A 292 -14.53 17.49 -2.60
CA THR A 292 -13.49 18.32 -1.97
C THR A 292 -14.01 19.50 -1.18
N ALA A 293 -15.26 19.95 -1.39
CA ALA A 293 -15.74 21.23 -0.87
C ALA A 293 -16.05 21.14 0.63
N TYR A 294 -16.76 20.09 1.04
CA TYR A 294 -17.05 19.86 2.45
C TYR A 294 -15.78 19.70 3.30
N PRO A 295 -14.88 18.72 3.04
CA PRO A 295 -13.68 18.54 3.86
C PRO A 295 -12.78 19.79 3.85
N SER A 296 -12.66 20.49 2.72
CA SER A 296 -11.89 21.74 2.65
C SER A 296 -12.45 22.85 3.54
N THR A 297 -13.77 22.91 3.74
CA THR A 297 -14.37 23.91 4.64
C THR A 297 -13.89 23.68 6.09
N VAL A 298 -13.85 22.43 6.52
CA VAL A 298 -13.35 22.06 7.86
C VAL A 298 -11.84 22.29 7.98
N LEU A 299 -11.07 21.87 6.97
CA LEU A 299 -9.60 21.94 7.00
C LEU A 299 -9.04 23.37 6.86
N ASN A 300 -9.79 24.30 6.26
CA ASN A 300 -9.40 25.70 6.14
C ASN A 300 -9.61 26.52 7.44
N ASP A 301 -10.42 26.04 8.39
CA ASP A 301 -10.53 26.65 9.72
C ASP A 301 -9.37 26.16 10.60
N ALA A 302 -8.43 27.04 10.93
CA ALA A 302 -7.22 26.69 11.66
C ALA A 302 -7.50 26.04 13.05
N ALA A 303 -8.59 26.43 13.72
CA ALA A 303 -8.91 25.90 15.05
C ALA A 303 -9.53 24.50 14.95
N ALA A 304 -10.39 24.23 13.95
CA ALA A 304 -10.88 22.88 13.70
C ALA A 304 -9.74 21.97 13.19
N ASN A 305 -8.96 22.46 12.24
CA ASN A 305 -7.86 21.74 11.60
C ASN A 305 -6.77 21.28 12.57
N ALA A 306 -6.60 21.97 13.71
CA ALA A 306 -5.69 21.56 14.78
C ALA A 306 -6.09 20.23 15.45
N TYR A 307 -7.38 19.86 15.40
CA TYR A 307 -7.89 18.60 15.95
C TYR A 307 -8.14 17.52 14.89
N VAL A 308 -8.27 17.90 13.61
CA VAL A 308 -8.50 16.96 12.51
C VAL A 308 -7.20 16.30 12.08
N SER A 309 -7.18 14.97 12.02
CA SER A 309 -6.03 14.18 11.56
C SER A 309 -6.15 13.72 10.11
N GLY A 310 -7.34 13.76 9.52
CA GLY A 310 -7.57 13.25 8.17
C GLY A 310 -9.00 13.43 7.67
N VAL A 311 -9.30 12.79 6.54
CA VAL A 311 -10.62 12.78 5.90
C VAL A 311 -11.08 11.34 5.66
N GLY A 312 -12.34 11.06 5.97
CA GLY A 312 -13.01 9.82 5.59
C GLY A 312 -13.79 10.00 4.28
N THR A 313 -13.67 9.05 3.35
CA THR A 313 -14.35 9.06 2.05
C THR A 313 -15.06 7.73 1.80
N HIS A 314 -16.29 7.77 1.31
CA HIS A 314 -17.07 6.60 0.88
C HIS A 314 -16.96 6.40 -0.65
N CYS A 315 -17.18 5.16 -1.09
CA CYS A 315 -17.02 4.77 -2.50
C CYS A 315 -18.30 4.82 -3.37
N TYR A 316 -19.45 5.23 -2.80
CA TYR A 316 -20.75 5.06 -3.47
C TYR A 316 -20.98 6.02 -4.64
N GLY A 317 -20.32 7.18 -4.63
CA GLY A 317 -20.43 8.17 -5.69
C GLY A 317 -19.21 9.07 -5.78
N GLY A 318 -19.02 9.67 -6.96
CA GLY A 318 -17.83 10.47 -7.29
C GLY A 318 -16.64 9.61 -7.69
N ASN A 319 -15.44 10.21 -7.70
CA ASN A 319 -14.19 9.56 -8.09
C ASN A 319 -13.19 9.66 -6.92
N LEU A 320 -12.66 8.52 -6.46
CA LEU A 320 -11.69 8.46 -5.36
C LEU A 320 -10.39 9.24 -5.61
N GLN A 321 -10.12 9.72 -6.84
CA GLN A 321 -9.04 10.67 -7.13
C GLN A 321 -9.15 11.99 -6.34
N VAL A 322 -10.33 12.32 -5.80
CA VAL A 322 -10.46 13.46 -4.87
C VAL A 322 -9.56 13.31 -3.65
N MET A 323 -9.27 12.09 -3.18
CA MET A 323 -8.38 11.84 -2.05
C MET A 323 -6.95 12.31 -2.37
N THR A 324 -6.46 12.10 -3.59
CA THR A 324 -5.20 12.69 -4.07
C THR A 324 -5.26 14.22 -4.12
N THR A 325 -6.40 14.78 -4.50
CA THR A 325 -6.58 16.24 -4.57
C THR A 325 -6.54 16.86 -3.17
N LEU A 326 -7.19 16.22 -2.20
CA LEU A 326 -7.17 16.61 -0.79
C LEU A 326 -5.78 16.42 -0.18
N HIS A 327 -5.14 15.28 -0.39
CA HIS A 327 -3.75 15.05 0.05
C HIS A 327 -2.80 16.13 -0.47
N ASN A 328 -2.85 16.47 -1.76
CA ASN A 328 -1.98 17.51 -2.33
C ASN A 328 -2.25 18.90 -1.72
N SER A 329 -3.49 19.18 -1.35
CA SER A 329 -3.90 20.45 -0.73
C SER A 329 -3.58 20.50 0.76
N TYR A 330 -3.64 19.36 1.44
CA TYR A 330 -3.46 19.20 2.89
C TYR A 330 -2.53 18.01 3.20
N PRO A 331 -1.24 18.05 2.82
CA PRO A 331 -0.34 16.88 2.83
C PRO A 331 0.00 16.33 4.23
N THR A 332 -0.40 17.03 5.28
CA THR A 332 -0.26 16.58 6.68
C THR A 332 -1.47 15.81 7.18
N LYS A 333 -2.51 15.66 6.36
CA LYS A 333 -3.77 14.99 6.69
C LYS A 333 -3.80 13.62 6.03
N ASP A 334 -4.20 12.65 6.83
CA ASP A 334 -4.38 11.27 6.38
C ASP A 334 -5.67 11.15 5.54
N GLU A 335 -5.66 10.27 4.54
CA GLU A 335 -6.85 9.90 3.78
C GLU A 335 -7.29 8.48 4.17
N TYR A 336 -8.60 8.25 4.26
CA TYR A 336 -9.17 6.92 4.52
C TYR A 336 -10.39 6.69 3.65
N GLU A 337 -10.48 5.49 3.07
CA GLU A 337 -11.73 4.96 2.53
C GLU A 337 -12.40 4.22 3.69
N THR A 338 -13.53 4.74 4.14
CA THR A 338 -14.15 4.37 5.42
C THR A 338 -15.43 3.58 5.25
N GLU A 339 -16.01 3.51 4.04
CA GLU A 339 -17.21 2.73 3.80
C GLU A 339 -17.47 2.44 2.32
N CYS A 340 -17.53 1.15 1.99
CA CYS A 340 -17.88 0.69 0.66
C CYS A 340 -18.74 -0.58 0.67
N SER A 341 -19.82 -0.60 -0.10
CA SER A 341 -20.65 -1.81 -0.28
C SER A 341 -20.53 -2.34 -1.70
N THR A 342 -19.66 -3.33 -1.87
CA THR A 342 -19.33 -3.98 -3.15
C THR A 342 -20.05 -5.32 -3.31
N GLY A 343 -19.91 -5.93 -4.48
CA GLY A 343 -20.40 -7.28 -4.79
C GLY A 343 -21.39 -7.30 -5.95
N PRO A 344 -21.86 -8.48 -6.38
CA PRO A 344 -22.74 -8.61 -7.56
C PRO A 344 -24.04 -7.82 -7.46
N THR A 345 -24.53 -7.59 -6.24
CA THR A 345 -25.70 -6.76 -5.94
C THR A 345 -25.34 -5.41 -5.35
N GLY A 346 -24.04 -5.14 -5.14
CA GLY A 346 -23.52 -3.97 -4.43
C GLY A 346 -23.96 -2.65 -5.05
N ILE A 347 -23.97 -1.61 -4.23
CA ILE A 347 -24.39 -0.26 -4.65
C ILE A 347 -23.20 0.59 -5.14
N ALA A 348 -21.97 0.15 -4.87
CA ALA A 348 -20.76 0.79 -5.36
C ALA A 348 -20.37 0.28 -6.75
N PRO A 349 -19.75 1.12 -7.61
CA PRO A 349 -19.26 0.72 -8.93
C PRO A 349 -17.92 -0.04 -8.87
N TYR A 350 -17.52 -0.54 -7.70
CA TYR A 350 -16.23 -1.17 -7.45
C TYR A 350 -16.39 -2.63 -7.00
N SER A 351 -15.43 -3.47 -7.37
CA SER A 351 -15.18 -4.74 -6.67
C SER A 351 -14.47 -4.47 -5.35
N ALA A 352 -14.45 -5.44 -4.42
CA ALA A 352 -13.77 -5.28 -3.14
C ALA A 352 -12.25 -5.09 -3.30
N ILE A 353 -11.65 -5.70 -4.32
CA ILE A 353 -10.23 -5.48 -4.62
C ILE A 353 -10.00 -4.11 -5.24
N ASP A 354 -10.89 -3.64 -6.12
CA ASP A 354 -10.68 -2.37 -6.82
C ASP A 354 -10.81 -1.18 -5.88
N VAL A 355 -11.72 -1.22 -4.90
CA VAL A 355 -11.76 -0.16 -3.87
C VAL A 355 -10.46 -0.14 -3.06
N ALA A 356 -9.94 -1.30 -2.65
CA ALA A 356 -8.71 -1.39 -1.88
C ALA A 356 -7.48 -0.86 -2.66
N LEU A 357 -7.34 -1.24 -3.94
CA LEU A 357 -6.24 -0.77 -4.80
C LEU A 357 -6.40 0.71 -5.15
N THR A 358 -7.59 1.14 -5.58
CA THR A 358 -7.83 2.52 -6.02
C THR A 358 -7.71 3.51 -4.86
N ALA A 359 -8.24 3.17 -3.67
CA ALA A 359 -8.06 4.01 -2.49
C ALA A 359 -6.58 4.12 -2.11
N THR A 360 -5.83 3.00 -2.11
CA THR A 360 -4.39 3.01 -1.82
C THR A 360 -3.61 3.87 -2.81
N GLN A 361 -3.89 3.75 -4.10
CA GLN A 361 -3.27 4.59 -5.14
C GLN A 361 -3.55 6.08 -4.95
N ASN A 362 -4.65 6.43 -4.25
CA ASN A 362 -5.06 7.78 -3.95
C ASN A 362 -4.84 8.15 -2.48
N TRP A 363 -3.68 7.77 -1.92
CA TRP A 363 -3.19 8.13 -0.59
C TRP A 363 -3.95 7.57 0.61
N SER A 364 -4.99 6.75 0.38
CA SER A 364 -5.70 6.13 1.48
C SER A 364 -4.79 5.22 2.29
N LYS A 365 -4.85 5.33 3.61
CA LYS A 365 -4.13 4.46 4.55
C LYS A 365 -4.89 3.18 4.87
N GLY A 366 -6.15 3.07 4.44
CA GLY A 366 -6.94 1.86 4.57
C GLY A 366 -8.22 1.92 3.77
N ALA A 367 -8.81 0.75 3.50
CA ALA A 367 -10.11 0.64 2.86
C ALA A 367 -11.00 -0.31 3.66
N GLN A 368 -12.28 0.03 3.76
CA GLN A 368 -13.25 -0.70 4.58
C GLN A 368 -14.51 -0.98 3.80
N LEU A 369 -14.83 -2.27 3.68
CA LEU A 369 -16.16 -2.65 3.22
C LEU A 369 -17.18 -2.42 4.32
N TRP A 370 -18.46 -2.43 3.95
CA TRP A 370 -19.51 -2.10 4.89
C TRP A 370 -19.73 -3.23 5.91
N ASN A 371 -20.48 -4.29 5.60
CA ASN A 371 -20.77 -5.32 6.60
C ASN A 371 -19.76 -6.46 6.61
N ILE A 372 -19.31 -6.88 7.81
CA ILE A 372 -18.57 -8.14 7.96
C ILE A 372 -19.48 -9.33 7.67
N ALA A 373 -20.67 -9.38 8.30
CA ALA A 373 -21.58 -10.50 8.16
C ALA A 373 -23.02 -10.02 7.97
N LEU A 374 -23.73 -10.67 7.04
CA LEU A 374 -25.16 -10.45 6.78
C LEU A 374 -25.89 -11.79 6.77
N ASP A 375 -27.21 -11.78 6.96
CA ASP A 375 -27.99 -13.00 6.88
C ASP A 375 -27.97 -13.57 5.44
N ALA A 376 -27.93 -14.90 5.34
CA ALA A 376 -28.04 -15.61 4.06
C ALA A 376 -29.46 -15.51 3.47
N SER A 377 -30.48 -15.28 4.31
CA SER A 377 -31.85 -15.08 3.84
C SER A 377 -32.05 -13.67 3.27
N ASN A 378 -32.71 -13.58 2.12
CA ASN A 378 -33.22 -12.31 1.61
C ASN A 378 -34.48 -11.98 2.39
N ASP A 379 -34.47 -10.87 3.14
CA ASP A 379 -35.60 -10.37 3.93
C ASP A 379 -36.74 -9.77 3.07
N GLY A 380 -36.68 -9.95 1.75
CA GLY A 380 -37.60 -9.35 0.78
C GLY A 380 -37.20 -7.95 0.35
N ASN A 381 -36.23 -7.33 1.01
CA ASN A 381 -35.71 -6.00 0.72
C ASN A 381 -34.25 -6.03 0.21
N GLY A 382 -33.71 -7.21 -0.10
CA GLY A 382 -32.34 -7.42 -0.57
C GLY A 382 -31.27 -7.18 0.50
N GLY A 383 -30.02 -7.57 0.25
CA GLY A 383 -28.89 -7.20 1.11
C GLY A 383 -28.89 -7.68 2.58
N GLY A 384 -29.54 -8.81 2.89
CA GLY A 384 -29.42 -9.62 4.13
C GLY A 384 -29.63 -8.90 5.47
N GLY A 385 -30.64 -9.28 6.27
CA GLY A 385 -30.95 -8.60 7.55
C GLY A 385 -30.22 -9.13 8.80
N PRO A 386 -30.69 -8.75 10.01
CA PRO A 386 -31.69 -7.72 10.26
C PRO A 386 -31.21 -6.32 9.89
N LYS A 387 -32.13 -5.39 9.58
CA LYS A 387 -31.82 -4.01 9.23
C LYS A 387 -32.99 -3.09 9.56
N MET A 388 -32.74 -1.78 9.65
CA MET A 388 -33.75 -0.76 9.90
C MET A 388 -34.33 -0.21 8.60
N GLY A 389 -35.65 0.00 8.57
CA GLY A 389 -36.33 0.60 7.42
C GLY A 389 -36.09 -0.19 6.13
N SER A 390 -35.82 0.52 5.03
CA SER A 390 -35.40 -0.13 3.77
C SER A 390 -33.97 -0.66 3.82
N GLY A 391 -33.14 -0.13 4.72
CA GLY A 391 -31.69 -0.37 4.80
C GLY A 391 -31.01 -0.28 3.43
N CYS A 392 -29.89 -0.98 3.28
CA CYS A 392 -29.28 -1.23 1.98
C CYS A 392 -29.88 -2.49 1.33
N GLY A 393 -30.42 -2.37 0.11
CA GLY A 393 -30.98 -3.51 -0.63
C GLY A 393 -29.98 -4.29 -1.47
N GLY A 394 -28.81 -3.71 -1.74
CA GLY A 394 -27.76 -4.32 -2.56
C GLY A 394 -26.54 -4.83 -1.79
N CYS A 395 -26.44 -4.50 -0.51
CA CYS A 395 -25.21 -4.72 0.25
C CYS A 395 -24.91 -6.21 0.45
N THR A 396 -23.62 -6.54 0.41
CA THR A 396 -23.14 -7.92 0.59
C THR A 396 -22.06 -7.91 1.68
N GLY A 397 -22.18 -8.79 2.66
CA GLY A 397 -21.17 -8.96 3.70
C GLY A 397 -19.94 -9.72 3.19
N LEU A 398 -18.86 -9.74 3.98
CA LEU A 398 -17.75 -10.69 3.73
C LEU A 398 -18.20 -12.14 3.92
N VAL A 399 -19.15 -12.36 4.84
CA VAL A 399 -19.72 -13.66 5.15
C VAL A 399 -21.25 -13.55 5.14
N THR A 400 -21.93 -14.55 4.58
CA THR A 400 -23.36 -14.75 4.83
C THR A 400 -23.55 -15.80 5.92
N ILE A 401 -24.43 -15.55 6.88
CA ILE A 401 -24.71 -16.45 8.00
C ILE A 401 -26.20 -16.80 7.97
N ASP A 402 -26.52 -18.08 7.81
CA ASP A 402 -27.89 -18.57 7.96
C ASP A 402 -28.29 -18.52 9.44
N GLN A 403 -29.27 -17.68 9.78
CA GLN A 403 -29.69 -17.48 11.17
C GLN A 403 -30.27 -18.72 11.85
N ALA A 404 -30.85 -19.66 11.10
CA ALA A 404 -31.49 -20.84 11.65
C ALA A 404 -30.48 -21.94 12.02
N THR A 405 -29.38 -22.03 11.26
CA THR A 405 -28.39 -23.11 11.36
C THR A 405 -27.02 -22.63 11.85
N GLY A 406 -26.75 -21.33 11.79
CA GLY A 406 -25.43 -20.75 12.06
C GLY A 406 -24.39 -21.06 10.96
N ASN A 407 -24.81 -21.61 9.82
CA ASN A 407 -23.91 -21.95 8.73
C ASN A 407 -23.42 -20.69 8.02
N ALA A 408 -22.11 -20.60 7.83
CA ALA A 408 -21.46 -19.46 7.20
C ALA A 408 -20.99 -19.80 5.77
N THR A 409 -21.15 -18.85 4.85
CA THR A 409 -20.57 -18.90 3.50
C THR A 409 -19.75 -17.64 3.24
N PHE A 410 -18.49 -17.79 2.84
CA PHE A 410 -17.62 -16.68 2.49
C PHE A 410 -17.93 -16.16 1.08
N THR A 411 -18.12 -14.85 0.96
CA THR A 411 -18.51 -14.22 -0.31
C THR A 411 -17.30 -13.90 -1.18
N THR A 412 -17.55 -13.47 -2.41
CA THR A 412 -16.48 -12.95 -3.29
C THR A 412 -15.75 -11.76 -2.65
N ASN A 413 -16.45 -10.91 -1.90
CA ASN A 413 -15.82 -9.78 -1.18
C ASN A 413 -14.77 -10.27 -0.18
N TYR A 414 -14.99 -11.38 0.53
CA TYR A 414 -14.00 -11.96 1.44
C TYR A 414 -12.72 -12.38 0.71
N TYR A 415 -12.85 -13.10 -0.41
CA TYR A 415 -11.67 -13.57 -1.15
C TYR A 415 -10.94 -12.43 -1.86
N GLN A 416 -11.68 -11.48 -2.42
CA GLN A 416 -11.12 -10.29 -3.07
C GLN A 416 -10.37 -9.40 -2.06
N LEU A 417 -10.99 -9.07 -0.93
CA LEU A 417 -10.33 -8.28 0.11
C LEU A 417 -9.15 -9.04 0.74
N GLY A 418 -9.27 -10.37 0.89
CA GLY A 418 -8.21 -11.22 1.40
C GLY A 418 -6.95 -11.27 0.53
N GLN A 419 -7.06 -10.97 -0.78
CA GLN A 419 -5.89 -10.82 -1.65
C GLN A 419 -4.99 -9.64 -1.26
N VAL A 420 -5.49 -8.68 -0.48
CA VAL A 420 -4.67 -7.58 0.06
C VAL A 420 -4.51 -7.68 1.58
N SER A 421 -5.59 -7.91 2.34
CA SER A 421 -5.56 -7.84 3.81
C SER A 421 -4.68 -8.93 4.43
N LYS A 422 -4.56 -10.10 3.80
CA LYS A 422 -3.75 -11.21 4.32
C LYS A 422 -2.24 -10.92 4.23
N PHE A 423 -1.82 -10.16 3.23
CA PHE A 423 -0.42 -10.02 2.86
C PHE A 423 0.16 -8.65 3.22
N VAL A 424 -0.68 -7.61 3.26
CA VAL A 424 -0.28 -6.25 3.63
C VAL A 424 -0.60 -6.03 5.11
N VAL A 425 0.42 -6.07 5.96
CA VAL A 425 0.24 -5.98 7.42
C VAL A 425 0.24 -4.52 7.90
N PRO A 426 -0.36 -4.21 9.07
CA PRO A 426 -0.30 -2.87 9.65
C PRO A 426 1.13 -2.34 9.75
N GLY A 427 1.32 -1.11 9.26
CA GLY A 427 2.62 -0.45 9.15
C GLY A 427 3.36 -0.69 7.84
N ALA A 428 2.82 -1.48 6.90
CA ALA A 428 3.40 -1.60 5.56
C ALA A 428 3.45 -0.22 4.87
N ALA A 429 4.50 0.05 4.12
CA ALA A 429 4.56 1.22 3.25
C ALA A 429 3.98 0.87 1.88
N HIS A 430 3.08 1.71 1.36
CA HIS A 430 2.76 1.68 -0.07
C HIS A 430 4.01 2.12 -0.85
N ILE A 431 4.39 1.36 -1.88
CA ILE A 431 5.57 1.62 -2.72
C ILE A 431 5.15 1.71 -4.19
N ALA A 432 6.01 2.29 -5.02
CA ALA A 432 5.67 2.55 -6.42
C ALA A 432 5.45 1.26 -7.22
N SER A 433 4.34 1.22 -7.95
CA SER A 433 4.08 0.24 -9.00
C SER A 433 3.44 0.88 -10.24
N SER A 434 3.68 0.32 -11.42
CA SER A 434 3.09 0.80 -12.67
C SER A 434 1.83 0.03 -13.07
N THR A 435 0.90 0.70 -13.74
CA THR A 435 -0.30 0.13 -14.37
C THR A 435 -0.17 0.26 -15.90
N PRO A 436 0.49 -0.69 -16.59
CA PRO A 436 1.05 -0.49 -17.94
C PRO A 436 0.04 -0.29 -19.09
N ASP A 437 -1.21 -0.75 -18.97
CA ASP A 437 -2.24 -0.64 -20.02
C ASP A 437 -3.62 -0.19 -19.54
N GLY A 438 -3.75 0.16 -18.25
CA GLY A 438 -5.04 0.48 -17.63
C GLY A 438 -5.97 -0.72 -17.40
N THR A 439 -5.57 -1.95 -17.80
CA THR A 439 -6.34 -3.18 -17.52
C THR A 439 -5.75 -4.00 -16.38
N LEU A 440 -4.46 -3.86 -16.10
CA LEU A 440 -3.83 -4.40 -14.90
C LEU A 440 -3.84 -3.34 -13.79
N ASN A 441 -4.83 -3.39 -12.90
CA ASN A 441 -4.88 -2.55 -11.71
C ASN A 441 -3.90 -3.08 -10.65
N THR A 442 -2.95 -2.27 -10.17
CA THR A 442 -1.86 -2.74 -9.29
C THR A 442 -1.65 -1.86 -8.06
N ALA A 443 -1.25 -2.46 -6.95
CA ALA A 443 -0.61 -1.75 -5.85
C ALA A 443 0.50 -2.61 -5.25
N ALA A 444 1.61 -1.99 -4.88
CA ALA A 444 2.74 -2.66 -4.26
C ALA A 444 3.03 -2.12 -2.86
N PHE A 445 3.53 -2.99 -1.99
CA PHE A 445 3.75 -2.69 -0.58
C PHE A 445 5.08 -3.26 -0.11
N LYS A 446 5.68 -2.60 0.88
CA LYS A 446 6.80 -3.11 1.68
C LYS A 446 6.36 -3.26 3.13
N ASN A 447 6.26 -4.50 3.58
CA ASN A 447 5.93 -4.80 4.97
C ASN A 447 7.06 -4.37 5.92
N PRO A 448 6.77 -4.20 7.23
CA PRO A 448 7.79 -3.82 8.23
C PRO A 448 8.95 -4.81 8.37
N ASP A 449 8.75 -6.09 8.02
CA ASP A 449 9.80 -7.11 7.98
C ASP A 449 10.69 -7.04 6.73
N GLY A 450 10.39 -6.11 5.81
CA GLY A 450 11.09 -5.89 4.56
C GLY A 450 10.54 -6.68 3.37
N SER A 451 9.59 -7.61 3.59
CA SER A 451 8.95 -8.38 2.53
C SER A 451 8.17 -7.45 1.59
N LYS A 452 8.05 -7.85 0.33
CA LYS A 452 7.27 -7.13 -0.67
C LYS A 452 5.99 -7.86 -0.99
N VAL A 453 4.98 -7.08 -1.34
CA VAL A 453 3.68 -7.55 -1.81
C VAL A 453 3.35 -6.77 -3.07
N LEU A 454 3.01 -7.46 -4.15
CA LEU A 454 2.38 -6.86 -5.31
C LEU A 454 1.02 -7.51 -5.48
N VAL A 455 -0.04 -6.70 -5.52
CA VAL A 455 -1.40 -7.16 -5.79
C VAL A 455 -1.78 -6.67 -7.19
N VAL A 456 -2.27 -7.58 -8.03
CA VAL A 456 -2.68 -7.28 -9.41
C VAL A 456 -4.09 -7.82 -9.64
N HIS A 457 -4.98 -6.94 -10.13
CA HIS A 457 -6.29 -7.30 -10.64
C HIS A 457 -6.33 -7.10 -12.16
N ASN A 458 -6.64 -8.16 -12.91
CA ASN A 458 -6.83 -8.09 -14.35
C ASN A 458 -8.29 -7.72 -14.67
N THR A 459 -8.55 -6.46 -14.98
CA THR A 459 -9.89 -5.95 -15.32
C THR A 459 -10.29 -6.25 -16.77
N ALA A 460 -9.38 -6.83 -17.57
CA ALA A 460 -9.70 -7.23 -18.94
C ALA A 460 -10.65 -8.43 -18.99
N SER A 461 -11.40 -8.53 -20.09
CA SER A 461 -12.25 -9.70 -20.41
C SER A 461 -11.47 -10.90 -20.95
N ALA A 462 -10.14 -10.79 -21.06
CA ALA A 462 -9.25 -11.83 -21.55
C ALA A 462 -8.12 -12.11 -20.55
N SER A 463 -7.49 -13.27 -20.71
CA SER A 463 -6.26 -13.60 -19.97
C SER A 463 -5.13 -12.67 -20.40
N THR A 464 -4.41 -12.12 -19.42
CA THR A 464 -3.36 -11.13 -19.67
C THR A 464 -2.00 -11.67 -19.21
N PRO A 465 -1.09 -12.00 -20.15
CA PRO A 465 0.30 -12.29 -19.83
C PRO A 465 1.08 -11.00 -19.61
N PHE A 466 1.89 -10.96 -18.55
CA PHE A 466 2.74 -9.81 -18.22
C PHE A 466 4.02 -10.23 -17.51
N ALA A 467 4.99 -9.34 -17.50
CA ALA A 467 6.19 -9.44 -16.68
C ALA A 467 6.03 -8.57 -15.43
N VAL A 468 6.61 -9.01 -14.31
CA VAL A 468 6.84 -8.16 -13.15
C VAL A 468 8.33 -7.89 -13.07
N SER A 469 8.71 -6.62 -13.10
CA SER A 469 10.08 -6.16 -12.94
C SER A 469 10.20 -5.46 -11.59
N TRP A 470 11.02 -6.02 -10.69
CA TRP A 470 11.37 -5.37 -9.44
C TRP A 470 12.71 -4.68 -9.61
N ASP A 471 12.80 -3.40 -9.23
CA ASP A 471 13.96 -2.50 -9.27
C ASP A 471 14.65 -2.33 -10.66
N GLY A 472 14.06 -2.90 -11.72
CA GLY A 472 14.61 -2.87 -13.08
C GLY A 472 15.71 -3.90 -13.34
N THR A 473 16.12 -4.71 -12.35
CA THR A 473 17.20 -5.70 -12.52
C THR A 473 16.70 -7.11 -12.76
N GLN A 474 15.55 -7.42 -12.17
CA GLN A 474 15.07 -8.77 -11.97
C GLN A 474 13.61 -8.83 -12.37
N SER A 475 13.26 -9.85 -13.14
CA SER A 475 11.88 -10.05 -13.54
C SER A 475 11.47 -11.51 -13.53
N PHE A 476 10.16 -11.72 -13.47
CA PHE A 476 9.50 -12.98 -13.80
C PHE A 476 8.31 -12.69 -14.72
N THR A 477 7.88 -13.71 -15.48
CA THR A 477 6.67 -13.63 -16.29
C THR A 477 5.56 -14.45 -15.66
N THR A 478 4.32 -14.00 -15.86
CA THR A 478 3.12 -14.65 -15.34
C THR A 478 1.94 -14.37 -16.28
N ASN A 479 0.82 -15.03 -16.02
CA ASN A 479 -0.41 -14.84 -16.77
C ASN A 479 -1.59 -14.88 -15.80
N LEU A 480 -2.45 -13.86 -15.89
CA LEU A 480 -3.61 -13.71 -15.01
C LEU A 480 -4.90 -13.87 -15.84
N PRO A 481 -5.81 -14.80 -15.49
CA PRO A 481 -7.09 -14.95 -16.19
C PRO A 481 -7.93 -13.66 -16.18
N ALA A 482 -8.93 -13.60 -17.06
CA ALA A 482 -9.89 -12.49 -17.10
C ALA A 482 -10.60 -12.30 -15.73
N GLY A 483 -10.61 -11.08 -15.20
CA GLY A 483 -11.13 -10.79 -13.86
C GLY A 483 -10.34 -11.41 -12.70
N GLY A 484 -9.21 -12.08 -12.99
CA GLY A 484 -8.39 -12.75 -11.99
C GLY A 484 -7.66 -11.74 -11.11
N ILE A 485 -7.45 -12.11 -9.85
CA ILE A 485 -6.66 -11.34 -8.88
C ILE A 485 -5.53 -12.22 -8.40
N ALA A 486 -4.31 -11.71 -8.47
CA ALA A 486 -3.13 -12.40 -7.96
C ALA A 486 -2.32 -11.53 -7.01
N THR A 487 -1.84 -12.15 -5.94
CA THR A 487 -0.93 -11.53 -4.98
C THR A 487 0.40 -12.25 -5.00
N TYR A 488 1.45 -11.48 -5.24
CA TYR A 488 2.83 -11.92 -5.34
C TYR A 488 3.58 -11.42 -4.12
N THR A 489 4.25 -12.32 -3.39
CA THR A 489 5.06 -11.94 -2.23
C THR A 489 6.47 -12.50 -2.35
N TRP A 490 7.45 -11.70 -1.95
CA TRP A 490 8.85 -12.10 -1.96
C TRP A 490 9.63 -11.38 -0.87
N SER A 491 10.81 -11.90 -0.56
CA SER A 491 11.76 -11.28 0.38
C SER A 491 13.08 -11.02 -0.33
N GLY A 492 13.80 -10.00 0.11
CA GLY A 492 15.09 -9.61 -0.48
C GLY A 492 15.28 -8.10 -0.44
N ASN A 493 16.53 -7.68 -0.61
CA ASN A 493 16.88 -6.28 -0.78
C ASN A 493 17.07 -5.99 -2.27
N SER A 494 16.60 -4.83 -2.72
CA SER A 494 16.83 -4.36 -4.09
C SER A 494 18.32 -4.24 -4.35
N VAL A 495 18.74 -4.65 -5.54
CA VAL A 495 20.14 -4.56 -5.94
C VAL A 495 20.33 -3.19 -6.59
N SER A 496 20.83 -2.18 -5.85
CA SER A 496 21.10 -0.86 -6.43
C SER A 496 22.05 -0.96 -7.63
N LEU A 497 21.50 -0.76 -8.84
CA LEU A 497 22.29 -0.55 -10.05
C LEU A 497 22.97 0.81 -10.01
N ARG A 498 24.18 0.88 -10.56
CA ARG A 498 24.98 2.10 -10.72
C ARG A 498 24.86 2.61 -12.15
N THR A 499 24.74 3.93 -12.29
CA THR A 499 24.74 4.64 -13.59
C THR A 499 26.15 4.88 -14.15
N GLY A 500 27.20 4.53 -13.41
CA GLY A 500 28.61 4.62 -13.84
C GLY A 500 29.62 4.34 -12.72
N TYR A 501 30.91 4.31 -13.08
CA TYR A 501 32.06 4.13 -12.18
C TYR A 501 33.16 5.18 -12.45
N ALA A 502 33.77 5.70 -11.40
CA ALA A 502 35.03 6.45 -11.48
C ALA A 502 36.00 5.86 -10.47
N ILE A 503 37.14 5.34 -10.92
CA ILE A 503 38.07 4.56 -10.08
C ILE A 503 39.47 5.15 -10.20
N ASN A 504 40.10 5.44 -9.06
CA ASN A 504 41.50 5.80 -9.00
C ASN A 504 42.36 4.52 -8.94
N ALA A 505 42.85 4.05 -10.09
CA ALA A 505 43.64 2.84 -10.20
C ALA A 505 44.96 2.98 -9.39
N GLY A 506 45.22 2.01 -8.52
CA GLY A 506 46.37 1.99 -7.62
C GLY A 506 46.34 2.97 -6.45
N GLY A 507 45.28 3.78 -6.32
CA GLY A 507 45.23 4.89 -5.36
C GLY A 507 44.00 4.93 -4.46
N GLY A 508 43.99 5.90 -3.54
CA GLY A 508 42.83 6.24 -2.70
C GLY A 508 41.78 7.07 -3.44
N SER A 509 40.65 7.33 -2.78
CA SER A 509 39.59 8.18 -3.36
C SER A 509 40.07 9.60 -3.63
N ALA A 510 39.67 10.16 -4.78
CA ALA A 510 40.05 11.51 -5.19
C ALA A 510 38.91 12.19 -5.97
N GLY A 511 38.33 13.25 -5.41
CA GLY A 511 37.17 13.92 -6.01
C GLY A 511 35.99 12.95 -6.18
N THR A 512 35.47 12.83 -7.41
CA THR A 512 34.39 11.88 -7.76
C THR A 512 34.87 10.45 -7.98
N PHE A 513 36.18 10.18 -7.90
CA PHE A 513 36.77 8.86 -8.10
C PHE A 513 36.81 8.09 -6.76
N ALA A 514 36.24 6.89 -6.77
CA ALA A 514 36.41 5.93 -5.70
C ALA A 514 37.86 5.45 -5.62
N ALA A 515 38.25 4.96 -4.43
CA ALA A 515 39.52 4.25 -4.26
C ALA A 515 39.57 3.00 -5.16
N ASP A 516 40.78 2.52 -5.41
CA ASP A 516 40.99 1.33 -6.25
C ASP A 516 40.20 0.13 -5.73
N GLY A 517 39.53 -0.57 -6.64
CA GLY A 517 38.64 -1.69 -6.32
C GLY A 517 38.13 -2.36 -7.59
N ASN A 518 37.46 -3.51 -7.42
CA ASN A 518 36.95 -4.33 -8.52
C ASN A 518 38.02 -4.87 -9.48
N PHE A 519 39.28 -4.97 -9.04
CA PHE A 519 40.37 -5.52 -9.84
C PHE A 519 40.75 -6.95 -9.42
N SER A 520 41.40 -7.66 -10.32
CA SER A 520 42.16 -8.89 -10.05
C SER A 520 43.53 -8.79 -10.71
N GLY A 521 44.59 -9.11 -9.97
CA GLY A 521 45.98 -9.01 -10.42
C GLY A 521 46.56 -7.58 -10.38
N GLY A 522 47.74 -7.45 -10.97
CA GLY A 522 48.54 -6.21 -11.01
C GLY A 522 49.19 -5.83 -9.68
N GLN A 523 50.04 -4.82 -9.75
CA GLN A 523 50.74 -4.16 -8.64
C GLN A 523 50.45 -2.65 -8.70
N THR A 524 50.76 -1.91 -7.64
CA THR A 524 50.51 -0.46 -7.59
C THR A 524 51.80 0.33 -7.47
N TYR A 525 51.80 1.52 -8.07
CA TYR A 525 52.89 2.49 -7.92
C TYR A 525 52.31 3.90 -7.77
N ALA A 526 53.02 4.78 -7.08
CA ALA A 526 52.58 6.14 -6.80
C ALA A 526 53.75 7.13 -6.84
N THR A 527 53.44 8.39 -7.17
CA THR A 527 54.40 9.51 -7.18
C THR A 527 53.81 10.73 -6.50
N THR A 528 54.67 11.58 -5.91
CA THR A 528 54.27 12.90 -5.41
C THR A 528 54.57 14.02 -6.41
N ALA A 529 55.15 13.69 -7.57
CA ALA A 529 55.44 14.67 -8.61
C ALA A 529 54.15 15.30 -9.14
N ALA A 530 54.19 16.60 -9.44
CA ALA A 530 53.06 17.28 -10.06
C ALA A 530 52.88 16.80 -11.51
N ILE A 531 51.65 16.47 -11.88
CA ILE A 531 51.30 16.03 -13.24
C ILE A 531 50.68 17.19 -14.00
N ALA A 532 51.23 17.51 -15.18
CA ALA A 532 50.74 18.59 -16.02
C ALA A 532 49.48 18.14 -16.79
N THR A 533 48.31 18.66 -16.38
CA THR A 533 47.01 18.31 -16.99
C THR A 533 46.52 19.33 -18.01
N SER A 534 47.31 20.38 -18.30
CA SER A 534 46.91 21.51 -19.17
C SER A 534 46.64 21.11 -20.63
N GLY A 535 47.10 19.94 -21.07
CA GLY A 535 46.83 19.37 -22.41
C GLY A 535 45.61 18.44 -22.48
N VAL A 536 44.90 18.24 -21.37
CA VAL A 536 43.82 17.25 -21.25
C VAL A 536 42.46 17.94 -21.15
N THR A 537 41.53 17.57 -22.03
CA THR A 537 40.13 18.02 -21.91
C THR A 537 39.42 17.24 -20.80
N ASN A 538 38.81 17.94 -19.84
CA ASN A 538 38.14 17.37 -18.66
C ASN A 538 39.07 16.47 -17.81
N PRO A 539 40.16 17.01 -17.25
CA PRO A 539 41.11 16.22 -16.47
C PRO A 539 40.47 15.68 -15.19
N ALA A 540 40.84 14.46 -14.81
CA ALA A 540 40.58 13.96 -13.46
C ALA A 540 41.36 14.80 -12.42
N PRO A 541 41.01 14.72 -11.12
CA PRO A 541 41.81 15.32 -10.05
C PRO A 541 43.27 14.86 -10.15
N GLN A 542 44.23 15.74 -9.80
CA GLN A 542 45.67 15.43 -9.92
C GLN A 542 46.08 14.12 -9.24
N ALA A 543 45.48 13.81 -8.08
CA ALA A 543 45.74 12.59 -7.33
C ALA A 543 45.41 11.30 -8.11
N VAL A 544 44.56 11.37 -9.14
CA VAL A 544 44.22 10.24 -10.00
C VAL A 544 45.36 9.90 -10.96
N TYR A 545 46.13 10.90 -11.40
CA TYR A 545 47.29 10.71 -12.26
C TYR A 545 48.58 10.39 -11.46
N GLN A 546 48.53 10.48 -10.14
CA GLN A 546 49.68 10.25 -9.27
C GLN A 546 49.79 8.79 -8.80
N THR A 547 48.85 7.94 -9.19
CA THR A 547 48.79 6.53 -8.83
C THR A 547 48.45 5.68 -10.05
N GLU A 548 49.01 4.48 -10.13
CA GLU A 548 48.75 3.54 -11.21
C GLU A 548 48.62 2.10 -10.71
N ARG A 549 47.90 1.28 -11.49
CA ARG A 549 47.97 -0.18 -11.41
C ARG A 549 48.70 -0.71 -12.65
N TYR A 550 49.74 -1.51 -12.45
CA TYR A 550 50.60 -2.02 -13.52
C TYR A 550 50.76 -3.55 -13.47
N GLY A 551 51.25 -4.15 -14.56
CA GLY A 551 51.31 -5.60 -14.74
C GLY A 551 50.01 -6.18 -15.32
N ASN A 552 49.82 -7.50 -15.26
CA ASN A 552 48.61 -8.13 -15.75
C ASN A 552 47.48 -7.98 -14.72
N PHE A 553 46.44 -7.23 -15.06
CA PHE A 553 45.25 -7.06 -14.23
C PHE A 553 43.97 -7.01 -15.06
N THR A 554 42.83 -7.12 -14.38
CA THR A 554 41.49 -6.98 -14.97
C THR A 554 40.60 -6.25 -13.98
N TYR A 555 39.74 -5.35 -14.48
CA TYR A 555 38.64 -4.77 -13.70
C TYR A 555 37.31 -5.45 -14.08
N THR A 556 36.51 -5.84 -13.08
CA THR A 556 35.17 -6.42 -13.26
C THR A 556 34.16 -5.54 -12.53
N LEU A 557 33.44 -4.70 -13.28
CA LEU A 557 32.51 -3.71 -12.72
C LEU A 557 31.10 -4.31 -12.59
N PRO A 558 30.59 -4.57 -11.37
CA PRO A 558 29.26 -5.15 -11.17
C PRO A 558 28.15 -4.10 -11.32
N ASN A 559 26.89 -4.52 -11.31
CA ASN A 559 25.71 -3.65 -11.11
C ASN A 559 25.55 -2.52 -12.15
N LEU A 560 25.98 -2.73 -13.39
CA LEU A 560 25.61 -1.85 -14.50
C LEU A 560 24.24 -2.28 -15.06
N LEU A 561 23.41 -1.32 -15.49
CA LEU A 561 22.15 -1.58 -16.20
C LEU A 561 22.39 -2.43 -17.46
N PRO A 562 21.79 -3.63 -17.58
CA PRO A 562 21.93 -4.48 -18.77
C PRO A 562 21.39 -3.80 -20.03
N GLY A 563 22.06 -3.99 -21.17
CA GLY A 563 21.66 -3.43 -22.47
C GLY A 563 21.89 -1.93 -22.64
N ALA A 564 22.28 -1.21 -21.57
CA ALA A 564 22.64 0.21 -21.66
C ALA A 564 24.02 0.40 -22.33
N GLN A 565 24.16 1.52 -23.05
CA GLN A 565 25.44 1.94 -23.60
C GLN A 565 26.22 2.74 -22.58
N TYR A 566 27.51 2.43 -22.44
CA TYR A 566 28.42 3.11 -21.53
C TYR A 566 29.60 3.69 -22.30
N ALA A 567 29.96 4.93 -21.98
CA ALA A 567 31.23 5.50 -22.41
C ALA A 567 32.34 5.07 -21.44
N VAL A 568 33.33 4.33 -21.95
CA VAL A 568 34.56 4.04 -21.22
C VAL A 568 35.58 5.12 -21.56
N ARG A 569 36.08 5.81 -20.54
CA ARG A 569 37.15 6.80 -20.64
C ARG A 569 38.36 6.29 -19.89
N LEU A 570 39.51 6.24 -20.55
CA LEU A 570 40.74 5.81 -19.91
C LEU A 570 41.67 7.00 -19.81
N HIS A 571 42.27 7.13 -18.65
CA HIS A 571 43.30 8.11 -18.36
C HIS A 571 44.60 7.35 -18.29
N PHE A 572 45.62 7.77 -19.04
CA PHE A 572 46.93 7.15 -18.98
C PHE A 572 47.99 8.17 -18.58
N ASP A 573 48.85 7.82 -17.63
CA ASP A 573 50.00 8.63 -17.26
C ASP A 573 51.18 7.75 -16.83
N GLU A 574 52.30 7.87 -17.52
CA GLU A 574 53.53 7.13 -17.20
C GLU A 574 54.33 7.90 -16.14
N ILE A 575 54.35 7.35 -14.92
CA ILE A 575 54.93 7.97 -13.73
C ILE A 575 56.22 7.30 -13.24
N TYR A 576 56.72 6.28 -13.95
CA TYR A 576 57.92 5.53 -13.58
C TYR A 576 59.01 5.62 -14.66
N TRP A 577 58.68 5.29 -15.92
CA TRP A 577 59.62 5.28 -17.03
C TRP A 577 59.81 6.65 -17.66
N THR A 578 61.02 6.92 -18.14
CA THR A 578 61.39 8.24 -18.70
C THR A 578 61.59 8.22 -20.21
N SER A 579 61.60 7.03 -20.83
CA SER A 579 61.74 6.84 -22.28
C SER A 579 60.51 6.13 -22.86
N SER A 580 60.18 6.41 -24.12
CA SER A 580 59.05 5.77 -24.81
C SER A 580 59.33 4.30 -25.13
N GLY A 581 58.26 3.50 -25.19
CA GLY A 581 58.27 2.09 -25.58
C GLY A 581 58.73 1.15 -24.47
N GLN A 582 58.86 1.66 -23.23
CA GLN A 582 59.28 0.85 -22.08
C GLN A 582 58.13 0.12 -21.42
N ARG A 583 56.89 0.55 -21.67
CA ARG A 583 55.69 -0.08 -21.11
C ARG A 583 54.62 -0.19 -22.18
N LEU A 584 54.70 -1.28 -22.94
CA LEU A 584 53.71 -1.62 -23.96
C LEU A 584 52.70 -2.61 -23.41
N PHE A 585 51.42 -2.34 -23.60
CA PHE A 585 50.35 -3.27 -23.25
C PHE A 585 49.23 -3.27 -24.28
N ASN A 586 48.44 -4.34 -24.24
CA ASN A 586 47.18 -4.45 -24.96
C ASN A 586 46.05 -4.25 -23.98
N LEU A 587 44.97 -3.63 -24.44
CA LEU A 587 43.76 -3.47 -23.64
C LEU A 587 42.61 -4.20 -24.31
N THR A 588 41.91 -5.01 -23.53
CA THR A 588 40.66 -5.65 -23.96
C THR A 588 39.50 -5.18 -23.10
N ILE A 589 38.36 -4.87 -23.72
CA ILE A 589 37.09 -4.60 -23.05
C ILE A 589 36.11 -5.68 -23.49
N ASN A 590 35.56 -6.44 -22.53
CA ASN A 590 34.63 -7.56 -22.78
C ASN A 590 35.14 -8.55 -23.84
N GLY A 591 36.43 -8.89 -23.78
CA GLY A 591 37.07 -9.83 -24.70
C GLY A 591 37.44 -9.25 -26.08
N SER A 592 37.06 -8.01 -26.37
CA SER A 592 37.45 -7.32 -27.61
C SER A 592 38.68 -6.44 -27.36
N GLN A 593 39.73 -6.60 -28.17
CA GLN A 593 40.94 -5.78 -28.07
C GLN A 593 40.67 -4.37 -28.61
N VAL A 594 40.83 -3.36 -27.75
CA VAL A 594 40.58 -1.96 -28.05
C VAL A 594 41.86 -1.14 -28.19
N LEU A 595 42.98 -1.60 -27.62
CA LEU A 595 44.31 -1.02 -27.82
C LEU A 595 45.36 -2.10 -28.06
N THR A 596 46.32 -1.79 -28.92
CA THR A 596 47.43 -2.67 -29.29
C THR A 596 48.75 -1.95 -29.11
N ASN A 597 49.68 -2.55 -28.36
CA ASN A 597 51.02 -2.00 -28.09
C ASN A 597 50.98 -0.53 -27.64
N PHE A 598 50.04 -0.19 -26.75
CA PHE A 598 49.90 1.18 -26.25
C PHE A 598 50.98 1.46 -25.18
N ASP A 599 51.60 2.62 -25.27
CA ASP A 599 52.71 3.07 -24.40
C ASP A 599 52.19 4.02 -23.32
N GLY A 600 52.00 3.52 -22.08
CA GLY A 600 51.48 4.27 -20.92
C GLY A 600 51.12 3.39 -19.71
N SER A 601 50.45 3.96 -18.70
CA SER A 601 49.87 3.22 -17.56
C SER A 601 48.55 3.79 -17.07
N ASP A 602 47.71 2.95 -16.47
CA ASP A 602 46.26 3.09 -16.56
C ASP A 602 45.59 3.67 -15.31
N THR A 603 44.63 4.55 -15.54
CA THR A 603 43.51 4.86 -14.64
C THR A 603 42.18 4.77 -15.40
N LEU A 604 41.21 4.00 -14.87
CA LEU A 604 39.95 3.66 -15.54
C LEU A 604 38.78 4.57 -15.09
N LEU A 605 38.14 5.26 -16.04
CA LEU A 605 36.88 5.98 -15.86
C LEU A 605 35.77 5.33 -16.71
N VAL A 606 34.56 5.17 -16.17
CA VAL A 606 33.35 4.76 -16.92
C VAL A 606 32.20 5.71 -16.54
N THR A 607 31.93 6.74 -17.34
CA THR A 607 30.90 7.75 -17.00
C THR A 607 29.92 8.07 -18.11
N LEU A 608 28.62 7.93 -17.75
CA LEU A 608 27.34 8.55 -18.18
C LEU A 608 27.03 8.80 -19.67
N PRO A 609 25.80 8.47 -20.13
CA PRO A 609 25.12 9.27 -21.15
C PRO A 609 24.53 10.53 -20.50
N GLY A 610 24.80 11.72 -21.07
CA GLY A 610 24.10 12.96 -20.71
C GLY A 610 24.96 14.12 -20.23
N SER A 611 25.71 14.72 -21.15
CA SER A 611 25.73 16.17 -21.37
C SER A 611 26.03 16.42 -22.83
#